data_AF-A0A502C414-F1
#
_entry.id   AF-A0A502C414-F1
#
_cell.length_a   1.000
_cell.length_b   1.000
_cell.length_c   1.000
_cell.angle_alpha   90.00
_cell.angle_beta   90.00
_cell.angle_gamma   90.00
#
_symmetry.space_group_name_H-M   'P 1'
#
loop_
_entity.id
_entity.type
_entity.pdbx_description
1 polymer ?
#
loop_
_entity_poly.entity_id
_entity_poly.type
_entity_poly.pdbx_seq_one_letter_code
_entity_poly.pdbx_strand_id
1 'polypeptide(L)'
;MLGDADFQYLRNFVLEHCGIALGEHKHQLVQGRLLRRLRALGLSNFTSYCELLRRDPYSELGELASAISTNVTAFFREVHHYDLLVDELLPRWLHEKRREGDRLRIWSAGCSTGEEPYALAMVLAEAIEQSGSKLDAKILATDLSPQALETARKGVYPLERLAGISAERCRRWMLRGEGEYDGLACVHPRLRELVTIEPLNLLHPWPMRGPFDAIFCRNVVIYFDQPTKQRLFRRYAELLPTGGYLFLGHSESLHGVNDEFELIGRTVHRKIGG
;
A
#
# COMPACT_ATOMS: atom_id res chain seq x y z
N MET A 1 6.68 -26.75 18.27
CA MET A 1 5.35 -26.36 17.73
C MET A 1 4.95 -25.04 18.37
N LEU A 2 4.04 -24.30 17.75
CA LEU A 2 3.45 -23.11 18.36
C LEU A 2 2.41 -23.58 19.39
N GLY A 3 2.61 -23.26 20.66
CA GLY A 3 1.64 -23.58 21.72
C GLY A 3 0.55 -22.51 21.83
N ASP A 4 -0.60 -22.87 22.40
CA ASP A 4 -1.76 -21.98 22.50
C ASP A 4 -1.45 -20.66 23.21
N ALA A 5 -0.65 -20.70 24.29
CA ALA A 5 -0.26 -19.49 25.02
C ALA A 5 0.58 -18.52 24.17
N ASP A 6 1.56 -19.05 23.42
CA ASP A 6 2.38 -18.24 22.51
C ASP A 6 1.55 -17.72 21.34
N PHE A 7 0.60 -18.51 20.84
CA PHE A 7 -0.32 -18.05 19.79
C PHE A 7 -1.23 -16.92 20.29
N GLN A 8 -1.84 -17.06 21.46
CA GLN A 8 -2.67 -16.00 22.04
C GLN A 8 -1.86 -14.72 22.30
N TYR A 9 -0.61 -14.86 22.77
CA TYR A 9 0.30 -13.73 22.87
C TYR A 9 0.53 -13.06 21.51
N LEU A 10 0.88 -13.81 20.47
CA LEU A 10 1.11 -13.26 19.12
C LEU A 10 -0.13 -12.59 18.55
N ARG A 11 -1.32 -13.15 18.77
CA ARG A 11 -2.59 -12.54 18.34
C ARG A 11 -2.79 -11.17 18.97
N ASN A 12 -2.62 -11.09 20.29
CA ASN A 12 -2.77 -9.84 21.03
C ASN A 12 -1.71 -8.83 20.63
N PHE A 13 -0.45 -9.27 20.53
CA PHE A 13 0.68 -8.44 20.15
C PHE A 13 0.48 -7.81 18.76
N VAL A 14 0.07 -8.63 17.78
CA VAL A 14 -0.19 -8.19 16.41
C VAL A 14 -1.40 -7.26 16.33
N LEU A 15 -2.45 -7.54 17.09
CA LEU A 15 -3.62 -6.66 17.14
C LEU A 15 -3.24 -5.29 17.71
N GLU A 16 -2.46 -5.26 18.79
CA GLU A 16 -2.02 -4.03 19.44
C GLU A 16 -1.06 -3.21 18.57
N HIS A 17 -0.04 -3.85 17.98
CA HIS A 17 1.05 -3.14 17.32
C HIS A 17 0.86 -3.00 15.80
N CYS A 18 0.11 -3.90 15.16
CA CYS A 18 -0.18 -3.85 13.72
C CYS A 18 -1.65 -3.59 13.40
N GLY A 19 -2.58 -3.77 14.36
CA GLY A 19 -4.02 -3.68 14.12
C GLY A 19 -4.61 -4.93 13.48
N ILE A 20 -3.79 -5.93 13.16
CA ILE A 20 -4.20 -7.09 12.38
C ILE A 20 -4.95 -8.08 13.28
N ALA A 21 -6.23 -8.29 12.99
CA ALA A 21 -7.05 -9.27 13.69
C ALA A 21 -6.76 -10.70 13.20
N LEU A 22 -6.05 -11.48 14.03
CA LEU A 22 -5.79 -12.89 13.80
C LEU A 22 -6.90 -13.75 14.45
N GLY A 23 -7.67 -14.47 13.63
CA GLY A 23 -8.66 -15.45 14.10
C GLY A 23 -8.02 -16.77 14.55
N GLU A 24 -8.70 -17.52 15.41
CA GLU A 24 -8.18 -18.79 15.98
C GLU A 24 -7.86 -19.84 14.92
N HIS A 25 -8.69 -19.91 13.88
CA HIS A 25 -8.52 -20.81 12.74
C HIS A 25 -7.18 -20.58 11.99
N LYS A 26 -6.48 -19.46 12.22
CA LYS A 26 -5.19 -19.15 11.57
C LYS A 26 -3.98 -19.73 12.29
N HIS A 27 -4.13 -20.49 13.37
CA HIS A 27 -3.02 -21.05 14.15
C HIS A 27 -1.97 -21.77 13.28
N GLN A 28 -2.40 -22.72 12.44
CA GLN A 28 -1.51 -23.49 11.57
C GLN A 28 -0.80 -22.62 10.53
N LEU A 29 -1.50 -21.62 9.98
CA LEU A 29 -0.93 -20.66 9.03
C LEU A 29 0.18 -19.84 9.70
N VAL A 30 -0.10 -19.28 10.88
CA VAL A 30 0.88 -18.49 11.64
C VAL A 30 2.10 -19.34 11.97
N GLN A 31 1.90 -20.57 12.46
CA GLN A 31 2.99 -21.51 12.72
C GLN A 31 3.86 -21.71 11.46
N GLY A 32 3.25 -22.09 10.33
CA GLY A 32 3.99 -22.38 9.09
C GLY A 32 4.83 -21.20 8.60
N ARG A 33 4.27 -19.99 8.67
CA ARG A 33 4.94 -18.78 8.17
C ARG A 33 6.03 -18.29 9.11
N LEU A 34 5.81 -18.35 10.42
CA LEU A 34 6.80 -17.94 11.42
C LEU A 34 7.96 -18.93 11.59
N LEU A 35 7.81 -20.21 11.23
CA LEU A 35 8.94 -21.16 11.23
C LEU A 35 10.12 -20.67 10.37
N ARG A 36 9.85 -19.96 9.27
CA ARG A 36 10.91 -19.34 8.44
C ARG A 36 11.62 -18.20 9.19
N ARG A 37 10.87 -17.39 9.95
CA ARG A 37 11.41 -16.29 10.76
C ARG A 37 12.27 -16.80 11.91
N LEU A 38 11.83 -17.84 12.62
CA LEU A 38 12.64 -18.49 13.67
C LEU A 38 14.01 -18.93 13.13
N ARG A 39 14.03 -19.56 11.95
CA ARG A 39 15.29 -19.96 11.30
C ARG A 39 16.17 -18.76 10.93
N ALA A 40 15.59 -17.71 10.37
CA ALA A 40 16.32 -16.49 10.00
C ALA A 40 16.95 -15.80 11.22
N LEU A 41 16.32 -15.90 12.39
CA LEU A 41 16.81 -15.34 13.66
C LEU A 41 17.67 -16.31 14.49
N GLY A 42 17.84 -17.55 14.04
CA GLY A 42 18.54 -18.59 14.80
C GLY A 42 17.83 -19.02 16.09
N LEU A 43 16.51 -18.81 16.20
CA LEU A 43 15.72 -19.16 17.38
C LEU A 43 15.24 -20.62 17.32
N SER A 44 15.30 -21.31 18.45
CA SER A 44 14.98 -22.74 18.55
C SER A 44 13.48 -23.03 18.74
N ASN A 45 12.69 -22.06 19.22
CA ASN A 45 11.27 -22.23 19.52
C ASN A 45 10.49 -20.91 19.49
N PHE A 46 9.15 -21.01 19.52
CA PHE A 46 8.25 -19.86 19.45
C PHE A 46 8.22 -19.03 20.74
N THR A 47 8.46 -19.65 21.89
CA THR A 47 8.53 -18.95 23.17
C THR A 47 9.67 -17.93 23.16
N SER A 48 10.85 -18.33 22.66
CA SER A 48 11.99 -17.42 22.50
C SER A 48 11.70 -16.28 21.51
N TYR A 49 10.88 -16.51 20.48
CA TYR A 49 10.41 -15.44 19.59
C TYR A 49 9.45 -14.49 20.31
N CYS A 50 8.53 -15.00 21.13
CA CYS A 50 7.65 -14.17 21.94
C CYS A 50 8.43 -13.34 22.98
N GLU A 51 9.46 -13.92 23.61
CA GLU A 51 10.36 -13.21 24.53
C GLU A 51 11.13 -12.08 23.83
N LEU A 52 11.60 -12.31 22.61
CA LEU A 52 12.22 -11.27 21.79
C LEU A 52 11.26 -10.09 21.59
N LEU A 53 10.02 -10.36 21.19
CA LEU A 53 8.99 -9.34 20.99
C LEU A 53 8.61 -8.62 22.29
N ARG A 54 8.65 -9.28 23.45
CA ARG A 54 8.42 -8.62 24.75
C ARG A 54 9.53 -7.66 25.10
N ARG A 55 10.78 -8.01 24.79
CA ARG A 55 11.96 -7.20 25.10
C ARG A 55 12.10 -6.01 24.14
N ASP A 56 11.89 -6.24 22.86
CA ASP A 56 12.00 -5.24 21.81
C ASP A 56 10.87 -5.42 20.78
N PRO A 57 9.68 -4.83 21.05
CA PRO A 57 8.51 -4.99 20.20
C PRO A 57 8.72 -4.54 18.75
N TYR A 58 9.60 -3.57 18.51
CA TYR A 58 9.75 -2.95 17.20
C TYR A 58 10.80 -3.65 16.33
N SER A 59 11.72 -4.41 16.93
CA SER A 59 12.79 -5.13 16.21
C SER A 59 12.30 -6.02 15.07
N GLU A 60 11.17 -6.71 15.26
CA GLU A 60 10.64 -7.70 14.30
C GLU A 60 9.23 -7.37 13.80
N LEU A 61 8.68 -6.20 14.15
CA LEU A 61 7.27 -5.89 13.88
C LEU A 61 6.92 -5.97 12.39
N GLY A 62 7.77 -5.40 11.53
CA GLY A 62 7.58 -5.42 10.08
C GLY A 62 7.67 -6.81 9.48
N GLU A 63 8.61 -7.64 9.96
CA GLU A 63 8.79 -9.01 9.51
C GLU A 63 7.66 -9.93 9.99
N LEU A 64 7.19 -9.73 11.23
CA LEU A 64 6.03 -10.40 11.78
C LEU A 64 4.77 -10.07 10.96
N ALA A 65 4.52 -8.78 10.74
CA ALA A 65 3.39 -8.31 9.95
C ALA A 65 3.44 -8.87 8.51
N SER A 66 4.60 -8.85 7.87
CA SER A 66 4.81 -9.42 6.54
C SER A 66 4.54 -10.93 6.52
N ALA A 67 5.01 -11.66 7.53
CA ALA A 67 4.79 -13.09 7.61
C ALA A 67 3.30 -13.43 7.79
N ILE A 68 2.56 -12.72 8.63
CA ILE A 68 1.16 -13.07 8.93
C ILE A 68 0.13 -12.48 7.96
N SER A 69 0.48 -11.41 7.25
CA SER A 69 -0.37 -10.79 6.20
C SER A 69 -0.26 -11.55 4.88
N THR A 70 -1.26 -11.44 4.01
CA THR A 70 -1.18 -11.97 2.65
C THR A 70 -0.92 -10.83 1.69
N ASN A 71 0.36 -10.63 1.35
CA ASN A 71 0.87 -9.56 0.48
C ASN A 71 0.70 -9.90 -1.00
N VAL A 72 -0.52 -10.24 -1.42
CA VAL A 72 -0.81 -10.45 -2.85
C VAL A 72 -1.14 -9.09 -3.46
N THR A 73 -0.29 -8.65 -4.37
CA THR A 73 -0.50 -7.45 -5.18
C THR A 73 -0.13 -7.74 -6.63
N ALA A 74 -0.65 -6.93 -7.54
CA ALA A 74 -0.42 -7.04 -8.97
C ALA A 74 -0.58 -5.67 -9.63
N PHE A 75 0.13 -5.45 -10.73
CA PHE A 75 -0.04 -4.25 -11.54
C PHE A 75 -1.49 -4.17 -12.05
N PHE A 76 -2.06 -2.96 -12.00
CA PHE A 76 -3.43 -2.68 -12.46
C PHE A 76 -4.51 -3.57 -11.83
N ARG A 77 -4.29 -4.07 -10.61
CA ARG A 77 -5.34 -4.71 -9.81
C ARG A 77 -6.51 -3.73 -9.63
N GLU A 78 -7.74 -4.18 -9.76
CA GLU A 78 -8.94 -3.31 -9.72
C GLU A 78 -8.89 -2.19 -10.78
N VAL A 79 -8.75 -2.59 -12.07
CA VAL A 79 -8.48 -1.68 -13.20
C VAL A 79 -9.38 -0.44 -13.26
N HIS A 80 -10.64 -0.57 -12.86
CA HIS A 80 -11.63 0.51 -12.84
C HIS A 80 -11.24 1.74 -12.01
N HIS A 81 -10.35 1.60 -11.01
CA HIS A 81 -9.81 2.77 -10.30
C HIS A 81 -8.85 3.59 -11.18
N TYR A 82 -8.06 2.91 -12.00
CA TYR A 82 -7.14 3.55 -12.94
C TYR A 82 -7.90 4.15 -14.12
N ASP A 83 -8.96 3.50 -14.59
CA ASP A 83 -9.85 4.04 -15.62
C ASP A 83 -10.44 5.38 -15.15
N LEU A 84 -10.98 5.45 -13.93
CA LEU A 84 -11.47 6.72 -13.35
C LEU A 84 -10.38 7.79 -13.24
N LEU A 85 -9.14 7.41 -12.87
CA LEU A 85 -8.02 8.35 -12.85
C LEU A 85 -7.71 8.90 -14.24
N VAL A 86 -7.63 8.04 -15.25
CA VAL A 86 -7.23 8.41 -16.62
C VAL A 86 -8.32 9.22 -17.31
N ASP A 87 -9.58 8.78 -17.20
CA ASP A 87 -10.68 9.34 -17.99
C ASP A 87 -11.24 10.63 -17.38
N GLU A 88 -11.17 10.78 -16.06
CA GLU A 88 -11.83 11.89 -15.36
C GLU A 88 -10.88 12.70 -14.47
N LEU A 89 -10.22 12.05 -13.51
CA LEU A 89 -9.59 12.77 -12.39
C LEU A 89 -8.29 13.46 -12.79
N LEU A 90 -7.36 12.77 -13.44
CA LEU A 90 -6.08 13.34 -13.86
C LEU A 90 -6.26 14.48 -14.87
N PRO A 91 -7.09 14.35 -15.93
CA PRO A 91 -7.35 15.47 -16.84
C PRO A 91 -7.90 16.69 -16.11
N ARG A 92 -8.87 16.51 -15.21
CA ARG A 92 -9.46 17.60 -14.42
C ARG A 92 -8.43 18.24 -13.49
N TRP A 93 -7.73 17.46 -12.68
CA TRP A 93 -6.75 18.00 -11.72
C TRP A 93 -5.60 18.73 -12.42
N LEU A 94 -5.09 18.19 -13.54
CA LEU A 94 -4.05 18.85 -14.34
C LEU A 94 -4.56 20.13 -15.01
N HIS A 95 -5.86 20.21 -15.32
CA HIS A 95 -6.48 21.42 -15.85
C HIS A 95 -6.69 22.50 -14.78
N GLU A 96 -7.17 22.12 -13.59
CA GLU A 96 -7.50 23.04 -12.50
C GLU A 96 -6.25 23.57 -11.78
N LYS A 97 -5.23 22.73 -11.61
CA LYS A 97 -3.99 23.05 -10.88
C LYS A 97 -2.94 23.66 -11.80
N ARG A 98 -3.06 24.95 -12.09
CA ARG A 98 -2.15 25.70 -12.98
C ARG A 98 -1.41 26.85 -12.30
N ARG A 99 -1.69 27.13 -11.04
CA ARG A 99 -1.10 28.25 -10.32
C ARG A 99 0.28 27.89 -9.81
N GLU A 100 1.13 28.90 -9.67
CA GLU A 100 2.43 28.71 -9.03
C GLU A 100 2.24 28.20 -7.59
N GLY A 101 2.94 27.12 -7.25
CA GLY A 101 2.81 26.44 -5.96
C GLY A 101 1.75 25.33 -5.91
N ASP A 102 0.90 25.19 -6.92
CA ASP A 102 -0.01 24.04 -7.01
C ASP A 102 0.79 22.73 -7.13
N ARG A 103 0.24 21.68 -6.52
CA ARG A 103 0.86 20.35 -6.45
C ARG A 103 -0.21 19.27 -6.59
N LEU A 104 0.15 18.16 -7.20
CA LEU A 104 -0.65 16.93 -7.20
C LEU A 104 0.02 15.90 -6.30
N ARG A 105 -0.73 15.40 -5.31
CA ARG A 105 -0.20 14.43 -4.34
C ARG A 105 -1.13 13.22 -4.24
N ILE A 106 -0.59 12.04 -4.52
CA ILE A 106 -1.30 10.77 -4.35
C ILE A 106 -0.59 9.96 -3.27
N TRP A 107 -1.33 9.25 -2.43
CA TRP A 107 -0.75 8.34 -1.45
C TRP A 107 -1.23 6.90 -1.66
N SER A 108 -0.32 5.98 -1.92
CA SER A 108 -0.55 4.53 -1.84
C SER A 108 -0.18 4.03 -0.43
N ALA A 109 -1.21 3.82 0.39
CA ALA A 109 -1.16 3.42 1.79
C ALA A 109 -1.29 1.89 1.93
N GLY A 110 -0.15 1.22 2.14
CA GLY A 110 -0.01 -0.24 2.08
C GLY A 110 0.39 -0.71 0.68
N CYS A 111 1.48 -0.14 0.15
CA CYS A 111 1.89 -0.32 -1.24
C CYS A 111 2.50 -1.70 -1.55
N SER A 112 2.75 -2.53 -0.54
CA SER A 112 3.35 -3.84 -0.65
C SER A 112 4.64 -3.82 -1.47
N THR A 113 4.78 -4.68 -2.48
CA THR A 113 5.98 -4.78 -3.32
C THR A 113 6.08 -3.72 -4.43
N GLY A 114 5.18 -2.74 -4.47
CA GLY A 114 5.31 -1.54 -5.30
C GLY A 114 4.50 -1.50 -6.60
N GLU A 115 3.75 -2.55 -6.95
CA GLU A 115 2.99 -2.55 -8.21
C GLU A 115 1.91 -1.46 -8.28
N GLU A 116 1.21 -1.20 -7.19
CA GLU A 116 0.19 -0.14 -7.14
C GLU A 116 0.78 1.26 -7.38
N PRO A 117 1.80 1.73 -6.63
CA PRO A 117 2.36 3.05 -6.87
C PRO A 117 3.03 3.18 -8.23
N TYR A 118 3.60 2.11 -8.80
CA TYR A 118 4.15 2.17 -10.16
C TYR A 118 3.07 2.16 -11.24
N ALA A 119 1.95 1.46 -11.06
CA ALA A 119 0.79 1.59 -11.95
C ALA A 119 0.20 3.01 -11.89
N LEU A 120 0.12 3.61 -10.70
CA LEU A 120 -0.25 5.02 -10.52
C LEU A 120 0.74 5.96 -11.22
N ALA A 121 2.04 5.69 -11.12
CA ALA A 121 3.07 6.48 -11.78
C ALA A 121 2.96 6.40 -13.31
N MET A 122 2.64 5.23 -13.88
CA MET A 122 2.43 5.06 -15.33
C MET A 122 1.31 5.98 -15.83
N VAL A 123 0.12 5.89 -15.21
CA VAL A 123 -1.03 6.70 -15.64
C VAL A 123 -0.82 8.19 -15.40
N LEU A 124 -0.15 8.56 -14.31
CA LEU A 124 0.20 9.94 -14.02
C LEU A 124 1.20 10.51 -15.03
N ALA A 125 2.24 9.75 -15.37
CA ALA A 125 3.26 10.14 -16.34
C ALA A 125 2.64 10.34 -17.73
N GLU A 126 1.75 9.43 -18.14
CA GLU A 126 0.99 9.52 -19.40
C GLU A 126 0.13 10.78 -19.45
N ALA A 127 -0.62 11.08 -18.38
CA ALA A 127 -1.46 12.27 -18.31
C ALA A 127 -0.66 13.59 -18.33
N ILE A 128 0.49 13.62 -17.65
CA ILE A 128 1.39 14.79 -17.67
C ILE A 128 1.95 15.02 -19.07
N GLU A 129 2.40 13.97 -19.77
CA GLU A 129 2.87 14.07 -21.15
C GLU A 129 1.79 14.58 -22.09
N GLN A 130 0.58 14.02 -22.01
CA GLN A 130 -0.53 14.37 -22.88
C GLN A 130 -0.99 15.81 -22.68
N SER A 131 -1.00 16.29 -21.44
CA SER A 131 -1.41 17.66 -21.10
C SER A 131 -0.31 18.70 -21.30
N GLY A 132 0.96 18.27 -21.39
CA GLY A 132 2.12 19.17 -21.35
C GLY A 132 2.27 19.89 -20.00
N SER A 133 1.63 19.40 -18.95
CA SER A 133 1.64 20.03 -17.63
C SER A 133 3.03 20.02 -17.01
N LYS A 134 3.38 21.11 -16.32
CA LYS A 134 4.60 21.21 -15.50
C LYS A 134 4.29 21.12 -14.00
N LEU A 135 3.09 20.65 -13.66
CA LEU A 135 2.65 20.52 -12.28
C LEU A 135 3.60 19.61 -11.49
N ASP A 136 3.98 20.05 -10.30
CA ASP A 136 4.70 19.21 -9.36
C ASP A 136 3.77 18.09 -8.87
N ALA A 137 3.94 16.89 -9.44
CA ALA A 137 3.14 15.71 -9.12
C ALA A 137 4.02 14.61 -8.50
N LYS A 138 3.59 14.08 -7.35
CA LYS A 138 4.30 13.01 -6.62
C LYS A 138 3.34 12.00 -6.01
N ILE A 139 3.83 10.77 -5.89
CA ILE A 139 3.16 9.64 -5.25
C ILE A 139 3.98 9.26 -4.02
N LEU A 140 3.37 9.35 -2.84
CA LEU A 140 3.91 8.74 -1.63
C LEU A 140 3.44 7.28 -1.61
N ALA A 141 4.34 6.34 -1.37
CA ALA A 141 4.05 4.92 -1.24
C ALA A 141 4.59 4.45 0.11
N THR A 142 3.73 3.89 0.95
CA THR A 142 4.13 3.46 2.28
C THR A 142 3.68 2.06 2.61
N ASP A 143 4.48 1.33 3.37
CA ASP A 143 4.15 0.00 3.87
C ASP A 143 4.83 -0.27 5.21
N LEU A 144 4.34 -1.27 5.94
CA LEU A 144 4.93 -1.73 7.19
C LEU A 144 6.07 -2.74 6.95
N SER A 145 6.03 -3.48 5.83
CA SER A 145 6.95 -4.57 5.52
C SER A 145 8.27 -4.08 4.92
N PRO A 146 9.42 -4.20 5.61
CA PRO A 146 10.71 -3.76 5.08
C PRO A 146 11.10 -4.51 3.80
N GLN A 147 10.81 -5.82 3.74
CA GLN A 147 11.07 -6.64 2.56
C GLN A 147 10.25 -6.20 1.33
N ALA A 148 8.99 -5.85 1.55
CA ALA A 148 8.12 -5.39 0.48
C ALA A 148 8.60 -4.03 -0.05
N LEU A 149 8.94 -3.10 0.86
CA LEU A 149 9.52 -1.80 0.53
C LEU A 149 10.83 -1.92 -0.23
N GLU A 150 11.70 -2.87 0.14
CA GLU A 150 12.95 -3.10 -0.58
C GLU A 150 12.71 -3.56 -2.02
N THR A 151 11.73 -4.44 -2.22
CA THR A 151 11.30 -4.85 -3.57
C THR A 151 10.75 -3.66 -4.36
N ALA A 152 9.88 -2.86 -3.73
CA ALA A 152 9.32 -1.66 -4.34
C ALA A 152 10.42 -0.66 -4.73
N ARG A 153 11.41 -0.42 -3.85
CA ARG A 153 12.54 0.49 -4.12
C ARG A 153 13.41 0.02 -5.27
N LYS A 154 13.70 -1.29 -5.34
CA LYS A 154 14.42 -1.87 -6.49
C LYS A 154 13.61 -1.69 -7.77
N GLY A 155 12.30 -1.90 -7.70
CA GLY A 155 11.40 -1.82 -8.85
C GLY A 155 11.73 -2.87 -9.91
N VAL A 156 12.26 -4.02 -9.49
CA VAL A 156 12.62 -5.15 -10.38
C VAL A 156 11.64 -6.29 -10.13
N TYR A 157 11.04 -6.79 -11.20
CA TYR A 157 10.00 -7.81 -11.15
C TYR A 157 10.28 -8.91 -12.18
N PRO A 158 9.96 -10.17 -11.86
CA PRO A 158 9.83 -11.22 -12.87
C PRO A 158 8.80 -10.86 -13.93
N LEU A 159 9.05 -11.24 -15.19
CA LEU A 159 8.19 -10.89 -16.32
C LEU A 159 6.74 -11.35 -16.13
N GLU A 160 6.50 -12.48 -15.46
CA GLU A 160 5.17 -12.99 -15.16
C GLU A 160 4.35 -12.05 -14.26
N ARG A 161 5.00 -11.24 -13.41
CA ARG A 161 4.30 -10.25 -12.57
C ARG A 161 3.81 -9.05 -13.38
N LEU A 162 4.26 -8.90 -14.63
CA LEU A 162 3.86 -7.79 -15.51
C LEU A 162 2.54 -8.06 -16.25
N ALA A 163 1.91 -9.22 -16.06
CA ALA A 163 0.72 -9.63 -16.81
C ALA A 163 -0.45 -8.63 -16.77
N GLY A 164 -0.56 -7.81 -15.72
CA GLY A 164 -1.57 -6.75 -15.60
C GLY A 164 -1.25 -5.46 -16.37
N ILE A 165 -0.03 -5.32 -16.89
CA ILE A 165 0.42 -4.14 -17.64
C ILE A 165 0.14 -4.37 -19.13
N SER A 166 -0.44 -3.37 -19.81
CA SER A 166 -0.64 -3.44 -21.27
C SER A 166 0.70 -3.54 -22.01
N ALA A 167 0.70 -4.20 -23.18
CA ALA A 167 1.92 -4.34 -23.98
C ALA A 167 2.56 -2.99 -24.36
N GLU A 168 1.73 -1.96 -24.57
CA GLU A 168 2.20 -0.61 -24.82
C GLU A 168 2.91 -0.02 -23.59
N ARG A 169 2.27 -0.08 -22.42
CA ARG A 169 2.87 0.39 -21.16
C ARG A 169 4.14 -0.37 -20.82
N CYS A 170 4.17 -1.69 -21.04
CA CYS A 170 5.40 -2.47 -20.87
C CYS A 170 6.53 -1.94 -21.74
N ARG A 171 6.30 -1.69 -23.04
CA ARG A 171 7.34 -1.17 -23.94
C ARG A 171 7.86 0.20 -23.53
N ARG A 172 7.00 1.04 -22.96
CA ARG A 172 7.35 2.43 -22.58
C ARG A 172 7.99 2.51 -21.19
N TRP A 173 7.50 1.73 -20.25
CA TRP A 173 7.75 1.93 -18.82
C TRP A 173 8.51 0.81 -18.12
N MET A 174 8.74 -0.31 -18.81
CA MET A 174 9.50 -1.44 -18.26
C MET A 174 10.74 -1.68 -19.12
N LEU A 175 11.91 -1.68 -18.49
CA LEU A 175 13.17 -2.04 -19.13
C LEU A 175 13.39 -3.54 -18.91
N ARG A 176 13.41 -4.33 -19.98
CA ARG A 176 13.65 -5.77 -19.89
C ARG A 176 15.12 -6.03 -19.62
N GLY A 177 15.40 -6.96 -18.71
CA GLY A 177 16.75 -7.44 -18.46
C GLY A 177 17.23 -8.35 -19.58
N GLU A 178 18.54 -8.37 -19.79
CA GLU A 178 19.23 -9.25 -20.73
C GLU A 178 20.36 -9.99 -20.00
N GLY A 179 20.83 -11.11 -20.55
CA GLY A 179 21.93 -11.88 -19.98
C GLY A 179 21.59 -12.42 -18.58
N GLU A 180 22.34 -12.01 -17.56
CA GLU A 180 22.12 -12.43 -16.18
C GLU A 180 20.79 -11.93 -15.58
N TYR A 181 20.15 -10.95 -16.22
CA TYR A 181 18.84 -10.40 -15.82
C TYR A 181 17.70 -10.91 -16.71
N ASP A 182 17.93 -11.93 -17.54
CA ASP A 182 16.88 -12.53 -18.36
C ASP A 182 15.71 -13.03 -17.49
N GLY A 183 14.48 -12.89 -18.00
CA GLY A 183 13.27 -13.17 -17.25
C GLY A 183 12.87 -12.09 -16.22
N LEU A 184 13.64 -11.01 -16.09
CA LEU A 184 13.31 -9.85 -15.23
C LEU A 184 13.04 -8.59 -16.04
N ALA A 185 12.37 -7.62 -15.40
CA ALA A 185 12.26 -6.27 -15.89
C ALA A 185 12.33 -5.27 -14.74
N CYS A 186 12.88 -4.09 -15.00
CA CYS A 186 12.92 -3.00 -14.04
C CYS A 186 12.03 -1.83 -14.47
N VAL A 187 11.47 -1.12 -13.49
CA VAL A 187 10.66 0.06 -13.73
C VAL A 187 11.54 1.19 -14.23
N HIS A 188 11.07 1.88 -15.28
CA HIS A 188 11.78 3.00 -15.89
C HIS A 188 12.10 4.11 -14.86
N PRO A 189 13.34 4.67 -14.85
CA PRO A 189 13.76 5.66 -13.85
C PRO A 189 12.81 6.86 -13.70
N ARG A 190 12.25 7.34 -14.81
CA ARG A 190 11.29 8.46 -14.80
C ARG A 190 10.03 8.18 -13.96
N LEU A 191 9.58 6.93 -13.86
CA LEU A 191 8.46 6.58 -12.98
C LEU A 191 8.90 6.52 -11.52
N ARG A 192 10.12 6.05 -11.26
CA ARG A 192 10.71 6.01 -9.91
C ARG A 192 10.87 7.41 -9.33
N GLU A 193 11.17 8.41 -10.16
CA GLU A 193 11.22 9.81 -9.73
C GLU A 193 9.86 10.35 -9.26
N LEU A 194 8.75 9.79 -9.73
CA LEU A 194 7.41 10.17 -9.29
C LEU A 194 7.03 9.54 -7.94
N VAL A 195 7.71 8.47 -7.52
CA VAL A 195 7.32 7.66 -6.36
C VAL A 195 8.34 7.78 -5.23
N THR A 196 7.90 8.21 -4.06
CA THR A 196 8.68 8.19 -2.81
C THR A 196 8.24 7.02 -1.95
N ILE A 197 9.17 6.14 -1.54
CA ILE A 197 8.87 4.89 -0.83
C ILE A 197 9.38 4.95 0.61
N GLU A 198 8.48 4.99 1.57
CA GLU A 198 8.79 5.17 3.00
C GLU A 198 8.16 4.09 3.89
N PRO A 199 8.83 3.68 4.99
CA PRO A 199 8.21 2.82 5.98
C PRO A 199 7.15 3.57 6.77
N LEU A 200 5.99 2.95 6.97
CA LEU A 200 4.93 3.51 7.80
C LEU A 200 4.06 2.41 8.41
N ASN A 201 3.87 2.48 9.73
CA ASN A 201 2.77 1.80 10.39
C ASN A 201 1.54 2.72 10.36
N LEU A 202 0.45 2.29 9.70
CA LEU A 202 -0.77 3.08 9.61
C LEU A 202 -1.39 3.39 10.98
N LEU A 203 -1.11 2.59 12.01
CA LEU A 203 -1.58 2.83 13.37
C LEU A 203 -0.84 3.95 14.10
N HIS A 204 0.39 4.25 13.68
CA HIS A 204 1.22 5.25 14.33
C HIS A 204 0.90 6.65 13.80
N PRO A 205 1.39 7.72 14.46
CA PRO A 205 1.34 9.08 13.92
C PRO A 205 1.93 9.14 12.51
N TRP A 206 1.27 9.87 11.62
CA TRP A 206 1.70 10.02 10.23
C TRP A 206 2.60 11.25 10.10
N PRO A 207 3.85 11.11 9.63
CA PRO A 207 4.82 12.21 9.61
C PRO A 207 4.56 13.21 8.47
N MET A 208 3.83 12.81 7.45
CA MET A 208 3.48 13.64 6.30
C MET A 208 2.34 14.59 6.61
N ARG A 209 2.36 15.74 5.93
CA ARG A 209 1.30 16.75 5.98
C ARG A 209 0.54 16.75 4.66
N GLY A 210 -0.78 16.84 4.73
CA GLY A 210 -1.64 16.96 3.56
C GLY A 210 -1.68 18.37 2.99
N PRO A 211 -2.58 18.63 2.02
CA PRO A 211 -3.57 17.69 1.50
C PRO A 211 -3.00 16.71 0.45
N PHE A 212 -3.56 15.50 0.40
CA PHE A 212 -3.48 14.60 -0.74
C PHE A 212 -4.72 14.78 -1.63
N ASP A 213 -4.55 14.68 -2.94
CA ASP A 213 -5.67 14.71 -3.89
C ASP A 213 -6.40 13.36 -3.92
N ALA A 214 -5.63 12.29 -3.79
CA ALA A 214 -6.15 10.93 -3.66
C ALA A 214 -5.32 10.09 -2.69
N ILE A 215 -6.01 9.24 -1.96
CA ILE A 215 -5.43 8.19 -1.11
C ILE A 215 -5.94 6.85 -1.60
N PHE A 216 -5.04 5.93 -1.88
CA PHE A 216 -5.29 4.53 -2.20
C PHE A 216 -4.96 3.71 -0.96
N CYS A 217 -5.95 3.07 -0.35
CA CYS A 217 -5.76 2.15 0.75
C CYS A 217 -6.56 0.88 0.48
N ARG A 218 -6.02 0.02 -0.39
CA ARG A 218 -6.74 -1.11 -0.97
C ARG A 218 -6.23 -2.43 -0.45
N ASN A 219 -7.16 -3.28 -0.01
CA ASN A 219 -6.89 -4.65 0.48
C ASN A 219 -5.95 -4.68 1.71
N VAL A 220 -5.95 -3.59 2.48
CA VAL A 220 -5.17 -3.40 3.71
C VAL A 220 -6.10 -3.35 4.91
N VAL A 221 -7.18 -2.57 4.83
CA VAL A 221 -8.09 -2.37 5.96
C VAL A 221 -8.90 -3.63 6.29
N ILE A 222 -9.01 -4.60 5.38
CA ILE A 222 -9.60 -5.93 5.67
C ILE A 222 -8.96 -6.64 6.88
N TYR A 223 -7.72 -6.31 7.23
CA TYR A 223 -7.03 -6.91 8.37
C TYR A 223 -7.36 -6.25 9.70
N PHE A 224 -7.92 -5.04 9.69
CA PHE A 224 -8.16 -4.24 10.89
C PHE A 224 -9.54 -4.50 11.52
N ASP A 225 -9.61 -4.36 12.84
CA ASP A 225 -10.89 -4.36 13.57
C ASP A 225 -11.71 -3.09 13.29
N GLN A 226 -12.98 -3.09 13.69
CA GLN A 226 -13.90 -1.99 13.41
C GLN A 226 -13.46 -0.66 14.03
N PRO A 227 -13.04 -0.60 15.32
CA PRO A 227 -12.53 0.64 15.90
C PRO A 227 -11.31 1.20 15.17
N THR A 228 -10.40 0.33 14.72
CA THR A 228 -9.21 0.75 13.97
C THR A 228 -9.56 1.30 12.60
N LYS A 229 -10.50 0.67 11.88
CA LYS A 229 -11.04 1.19 10.60
C LYS A 229 -11.62 2.59 10.76
N GLN A 230 -12.46 2.82 11.78
CA GLN A 230 -13.04 4.13 12.07
C GLN A 230 -11.97 5.20 12.28
N ARG A 231 -10.97 4.91 13.12
CA ARG A 231 -9.85 5.85 13.35
C ARG A 231 -9.07 6.13 12.07
N LEU A 232 -8.77 5.11 11.27
CA LEU A 232 -8.02 5.28 10.02
C LEU A 232 -8.78 6.14 9.01
N PHE A 233 -10.06 5.87 8.77
CA PHE A 233 -10.86 6.62 7.80
C PHE A 233 -11.03 8.09 8.18
N ARG A 234 -11.22 8.39 9.47
CA ARG A 234 -11.22 9.77 9.96
C ARG A 234 -9.88 10.47 9.68
N ARG A 235 -8.77 9.81 9.97
CA ARG A 235 -7.43 10.37 9.69
C ARG A 235 -7.18 10.56 8.19
N TYR A 236 -7.68 9.65 7.34
CA TYR A 236 -7.63 9.85 5.89
C TYR A 236 -8.45 11.07 5.46
N ALA A 237 -9.64 11.27 6.03
CA ALA A 237 -10.44 12.46 5.76
C ALA A 237 -9.69 13.73 6.13
N GLU A 238 -8.99 13.79 7.27
CA GLU A 238 -8.19 14.94 7.69
C GLU A 238 -7.05 15.29 6.71
N LEU A 239 -6.54 14.32 5.96
CA LEU A 239 -5.51 14.51 4.93
C LEU A 239 -6.06 14.76 3.52
N LEU A 240 -7.37 14.66 3.31
CA LEU A 240 -8.03 14.95 2.04
C LEU A 240 -8.72 16.32 2.09
N PRO A 241 -8.60 17.14 1.03
CA PRO A 241 -9.44 18.33 0.88
C PRO A 241 -10.88 17.89 0.58
N THR A 242 -11.85 18.79 0.75
CA THR A 242 -13.20 18.58 0.21
C THR A 242 -13.10 18.34 -1.31
N GLY A 243 -13.78 17.30 -1.79
CA GLY A 243 -13.65 16.81 -3.15
C GLY A 243 -12.44 15.88 -3.40
N GLY A 244 -11.60 15.61 -2.39
CA GLY A 244 -10.54 14.61 -2.45
C GLY A 244 -11.07 13.18 -2.44
N TYR A 245 -10.25 12.22 -2.89
CA TYR A 245 -10.70 10.86 -3.19
C TYR A 245 -10.01 9.80 -2.31
N LEU A 246 -10.79 8.84 -1.82
CA LEU A 246 -10.32 7.65 -1.13
C LEU A 246 -10.72 6.40 -1.92
N PHE A 247 -9.72 5.63 -2.35
CA PHE A 247 -9.88 4.39 -3.09
C PHE A 247 -9.65 3.20 -2.15
N LEU A 248 -10.66 2.34 -2.05
CA LEU A 248 -10.64 1.12 -1.23
C LEU A 248 -10.74 -0.13 -2.11
N GLY A 249 -10.30 -1.27 -1.60
CA GLY A 249 -10.37 -2.54 -2.30
C GLY A 249 -11.77 -3.13 -2.35
N HIS A 250 -12.02 -4.06 -3.27
CA HIS A 250 -13.35 -4.67 -3.51
C HIS A 250 -14.11 -5.19 -2.26
N SER A 251 -13.39 -5.65 -1.24
CA SER A 251 -13.98 -6.24 -0.02
C SER A 251 -14.10 -5.23 1.14
N GLU A 252 -13.83 -3.96 0.88
CA GLU A 252 -13.70 -2.91 1.87
C GLU A 252 -14.83 -1.88 1.69
N SER A 253 -15.37 -1.40 2.80
CA SER A 253 -16.49 -0.46 2.79
C SER A 253 -16.37 0.55 3.92
N LEU A 254 -16.77 1.79 3.64
CA LEU A 254 -16.95 2.87 4.60
C LEU A 254 -18.33 2.86 5.26
N HIS A 255 -19.21 1.92 4.89
CA HIS A 255 -20.60 1.91 5.36
C HIS A 255 -20.70 1.78 6.89
N GLY A 256 -21.32 2.77 7.52
CA GLY A 256 -21.46 2.86 8.98
C GLY A 256 -20.16 3.20 9.73
N VAL A 257 -19.15 3.72 9.03
CA VAL A 257 -17.81 3.96 9.58
C VAL A 257 -17.42 5.44 9.60
N ASN A 258 -17.82 6.22 8.58
CA ASN A 258 -17.53 7.66 8.50
C ASN A 258 -18.53 8.36 7.54
N ASP A 259 -19.12 9.49 7.96
CA ASP A 259 -20.13 10.26 7.21
C ASP A 259 -19.55 11.41 6.38
N GLU A 260 -18.24 11.65 6.42
CA GLU A 260 -17.51 12.67 5.64
C GLU A 260 -17.27 12.26 4.18
N PHE A 261 -17.62 11.01 3.82
CA PHE A 261 -17.42 10.44 2.51
C PHE A 261 -18.74 10.02 1.87
N GLU A 262 -18.88 10.29 0.59
CA GLU A 262 -19.92 9.70 -0.25
C GLU A 262 -19.32 8.66 -1.21
N LEU A 263 -20.06 7.59 -1.49
CA LEU A 263 -19.67 6.58 -2.48
C LEU A 263 -20.05 7.08 -3.88
N ILE A 264 -19.07 7.28 -4.75
CA ILE A 264 -19.28 7.82 -6.11
C ILE A 264 -19.08 6.78 -7.22
N GLY A 265 -18.68 5.56 -6.86
CA GLY A 265 -18.40 4.50 -7.81
C GLY A 265 -18.08 3.20 -7.11
N ARG A 266 -17.42 2.28 -7.82
CA ARG A 266 -17.01 0.99 -7.25
C ARG A 266 -15.84 1.20 -6.29
N THR A 267 -16.14 1.15 -4.98
CA THR A 267 -15.19 1.33 -3.88
C THR A 267 -14.35 2.62 -3.94
N VAL A 268 -14.87 3.65 -4.62
CA VAL A 268 -14.28 5.00 -4.66
C VAL A 268 -15.19 5.96 -3.89
N HIS A 269 -14.59 6.69 -2.97
CA HIS A 269 -15.28 7.58 -2.07
C HIS A 269 -14.75 9.00 -2.21
N ARG A 270 -15.64 9.98 -2.27
CA ARG A 270 -15.29 11.41 -2.35
C ARG A 270 -15.58 12.08 -1.01
N LYS A 271 -14.64 12.87 -0.50
CA LYS A 271 -14.85 13.66 0.71
C LYS A 271 -15.84 14.80 0.42
N ILE A 272 -16.93 14.88 1.17
CA ILE A 272 -18.01 15.87 0.94
C ILE A 272 -17.97 17.06 1.89
N GLY A 273 -17.31 16.95 3.05
CA GLY A 273 -17.17 18.05 4.00
C GLY A 273 -16.65 17.58 5.35
N GLY A 274 -16.12 18.52 6.13
CA GLY A 274 -15.63 18.36 7.50
C GLY A 274 -15.49 19.72 8.16
#